data_AF-A0A2E5RXD7-F1
#
_entry.id   AF-A0A2E5RXD7-F1
#
_cell.length_a   1.000
_cell.length_b   1.000
_cell.length_c   1.000
_cell.angle_alpha   90.00
_cell.angle_beta   90.00
_cell.angle_gamma   90.00
#
_symmetry.space_group_name_H-M   'P 1'
#
loop_
_entity.id
_entity.type
_entity.pdbx_description
1 polymer ?
#
loop_
_entity_poly.entity_id
_entity_poly.type
_entity_poly.pdbx_seq_one_letter_code
_entity_poly.pdbx_strand_id
1 'polypeptide(L)'
;MAGMAISDAGPFGPVFDACLPDDPRGYLVGFLEGEEGRRYAMATEDQRKQAIVETLVRFFGPEAGKPIGYVEKNWTTDEWSAGCYTGLMIPGTMMHYGKYLREPAGRIHWAGTETAERWMGYFDGAVESGQRTRDEILSRYQ
;
A
#
# COMPACT_ATOMS: atom_id res chain seq x y z
N MET A 1 -7.82 -21.66 -2.72
CA MET A 1 -7.33 -20.91 -3.89
C MET A 1 -7.74 -19.47 -3.67
N ALA A 2 -6.81 -18.52 -3.66
CA ALA A 2 -7.16 -17.10 -3.55
C ALA A 2 -7.48 -16.57 -4.95
N GLY A 3 -8.65 -15.95 -5.10
CA GLY A 3 -9.11 -15.35 -6.36
C GLY A 3 -8.73 -13.87 -6.47
N MET A 4 -8.77 -13.35 -7.69
CA MET A 4 -8.52 -11.94 -7.99
C MET A 4 -9.42 -11.46 -9.13
N ALA A 5 -9.95 -10.24 -9.01
CA ALA A 5 -10.60 -9.52 -10.10
C ALA A 5 -9.85 -8.21 -10.36
N ILE A 6 -9.73 -7.82 -11.63
CA ILE A 6 -9.10 -6.58 -12.06
C ILE A 6 -10.04 -5.87 -13.04
N SER A 7 -10.16 -4.57 -12.90
CA SER A 7 -10.92 -3.69 -13.80
C SER A 7 -10.21 -2.35 -13.93
N ASP A 8 -10.37 -1.71 -15.08
CA ASP A 8 -10.08 -0.30 -15.31
C ASP A 8 -11.34 0.58 -15.19
N ALA A 9 -12.52 -0.03 -15.23
CA ALA A 9 -13.79 0.63 -14.96
C ALA A 9 -14.06 0.72 -13.46
N GLY A 10 -14.46 1.91 -13.02
CA GLY A 10 -14.83 2.20 -11.63
C GLY A 10 -13.69 2.79 -10.79
N PRO A 11 -13.94 2.98 -9.49
CA PRO A 11 -13.04 3.73 -8.62
C PRO A 11 -11.81 2.95 -8.15
N PHE A 12 -11.81 1.62 -8.29
CA PHE A 12 -10.67 0.75 -8.04
C PHE A 12 -10.72 -0.47 -8.95
N GLY A 13 -9.54 -1.03 -9.20
CA GLY A 13 -9.35 -2.15 -10.11
C GLY A 13 -9.13 -3.47 -9.41
N PRO A 14 -8.04 -3.63 -8.63
CA PRO A 14 -7.72 -4.91 -8.03
C PRO A 14 -8.61 -5.19 -6.81
N VAL A 15 -9.27 -6.33 -6.84
CA VAL A 15 -9.94 -6.96 -5.70
C VAL A 15 -9.32 -8.32 -5.48
N PHE A 16 -8.97 -8.62 -4.23
CA PHE A 16 -8.40 -9.90 -3.83
C PHE A 16 -9.34 -10.61 -2.85
N ASP A 17 -9.38 -11.93 -2.96
CA ASP A 17 -9.83 -12.79 -1.87
C ASP A 17 -8.86 -12.67 -0.69
N ALA A 18 -9.41 -12.33 0.48
CA ALA A 18 -8.68 -12.21 1.74
C ALA A 18 -9.25 -13.16 2.80
N CYS A 19 -9.87 -14.28 2.38
CA CYS A 19 -10.47 -15.25 3.29
C CYS A 19 -9.41 -15.82 4.25
N LEU A 20 -9.79 -15.92 5.52
CA LEU A 20 -8.91 -16.42 6.57
C LEU A 20 -9.03 -17.95 6.69
N PRO A 21 -7.92 -18.70 6.91
CA PRO A 21 -7.93 -20.17 6.90
C PRO A 21 -8.92 -20.87 7.85
N ASP A 22 -9.42 -20.19 8.89
CA ASP A 22 -10.33 -20.75 9.90
C ASP A 22 -11.60 -19.90 10.10
N ASP A 23 -11.91 -19.02 9.15
CA ASP A 23 -13.12 -18.20 9.18
C ASP A 23 -14.07 -18.61 8.05
N PRO A 24 -15.32 -19.02 8.35
CA PRO A 24 -16.27 -19.39 7.31
C PRO A 24 -16.79 -18.20 6.49
N ARG A 25 -16.43 -16.96 6.86
CA ARG A 25 -16.84 -15.74 6.16
C ARG A 25 -15.93 -15.45 4.97
N GLY A 26 -16.53 -14.89 3.91
CA GLY A 26 -15.78 -14.34 2.78
C GLY A 26 -15.26 -12.94 3.07
N TYR A 27 -14.02 -12.67 2.70
CA TYR A 27 -13.39 -11.35 2.81
C TYR A 27 -12.86 -10.92 1.46
N LEU A 28 -13.14 -9.66 1.10
CA LEU A 28 -12.61 -9.02 -0.10
C LEU A 28 -11.82 -7.78 0.31
N VAL A 29 -10.66 -7.59 -0.29
CA VAL A 29 -9.84 -6.40 -0.11
C VAL A 29 -9.57 -5.75 -1.46
N GLY A 30 -9.58 -4.42 -1.50
CA GLY A 30 -9.26 -3.64 -2.68
C GLY A 30 -8.71 -2.27 -2.29
N PHE A 31 -8.20 -1.55 -3.28
CA PHE A 31 -7.40 -0.35 -3.04
C PHE A 31 -7.88 0.83 -3.88
N LEU A 32 -8.29 1.91 -3.22
CA LEU A 32 -8.55 3.20 -3.86
C LEU A 32 -7.23 3.96 -3.96
N GLU A 33 -6.63 3.97 -5.13
CA GLU A 33 -5.30 4.54 -5.37
C GLU A 33 -5.35 5.70 -6.38
N GLY A 34 -4.23 6.42 -6.49
CA GLY A 34 -4.07 7.44 -7.53
C GLY A 34 -5.10 8.57 -7.45
N GLU A 35 -5.68 8.92 -8.59
CA GLU A 35 -6.66 10.00 -8.69
C GLU A 35 -7.98 9.67 -7.97
N GLU A 36 -8.45 8.44 -8.13
CA GLU A 36 -9.67 7.98 -7.45
C GLU A 36 -9.46 7.93 -5.93
N GLY A 37 -8.30 7.46 -5.45
CA GLY A 37 -7.93 7.53 -4.04
C GLY A 37 -7.99 8.95 -3.48
N ARG A 38 -7.45 9.94 -4.21
CA ARG A 38 -7.54 11.37 -3.82
C ARG A 38 -8.98 11.88 -3.84
N ARG A 39 -9.77 11.52 -4.86
CA ARG A 39 -11.17 11.93 -5.00
C ARG A 39 -12.02 11.40 -3.84
N TYR A 40 -11.89 10.12 -3.51
CA TYR A 40 -12.67 9.48 -2.44
C TYR A 40 -12.15 9.78 -1.02
N ALA A 41 -10.89 10.17 -0.87
CA ALA A 41 -10.38 10.68 0.41
C ALA A 41 -11.14 11.93 0.89
N MET A 42 -11.73 12.70 -0.03
CA MET A 42 -12.55 13.89 0.27
C MET A 42 -14.05 13.58 0.38
N ALA A 43 -14.48 12.36 0.07
CA ALA A 43 -15.88 11.94 0.14
C ALA A 43 -16.29 11.56 1.57
N THR A 44 -17.59 11.37 1.81
CA THR A 44 -18.05 10.75 3.06
C THR A 44 -17.82 9.23 3.04
N GLU A 45 -17.81 8.60 4.21
CA GLU A 45 -17.70 7.14 4.31
C GLU A 45 -18.85 6.43 3.56
N ASP A 46 -20.07 6.94 3.66
CA ASP A 46 -21.22 6.40 2.93
C ASP A 46 -21.04 6.46 1.41
N GLN A 47 -20.50 7.57 0.89
CA GLN A 47 -20.21 7.72 -0.54
C GLN A 47 -19.13 6.74 -1.01
N ARG A 48 -18.08 6.55 -0.20
CA ARG A 48 -17.03 5.55 -0.48
C ARG A 48 -17.59 4.14 -0.48
N LYS A 49 -18.30 3.77 0.58
CA LYS A 49 -18.92 2.46 0.75
C LYS A 49 -19.87 2.14 -0.40
N GLN A 50 -20.73 3.10 -0.78
CA GLN A 50 -21.65 2.94 -1.90
C GLN A 50 -20.91 2.64 -3.21
N ALA A 51 -19.89 3.44 -3.55
CA ALA A 51 -19.12 3.25 -4.78
C ALA A 51 -18.35 1.91 -4.80
N ILE A 52 -17.85 1.47 -3.64
CA ILE A 52 -17.19 0.17 -3.48
C ILE A 52 -18.18 -0.97 -3.70
N VAL A 53 -19.33 -0.94 -3.02
CA VAL A 53 -20.37 -1.97 -3.14
C VAL A 53 -20.89 -2.07 -4.57
N GLU A 54 -21.15 -0.95 -5.24
CA GLU A 54 -21.57 -0.93 -6.65
C GLU A 54 -20.54 -1.60 -7.58
N THR A 55 -19.25 -1.38 -7.31
CA THR A 55 -18.15 -2.01 -8.06
C THR A 55 -18.10 -3.51 -7.80
N LEU A 56 -18.23 -3.94 -6.55
CA LEU A 56 -18.26 -5.36 -6.20
C LEU A 56 -19.49 -6.07 -6.79
N VAL A 57 -20.65 -5.41 -6.84
CA VAL A 57 -21.85 -5.91 -7.53
C VAL A 57 -21.60 -6.09 -9.02
N ARG A 58 -20.88 -5.17 -9.66
CA ARG A 58 -20.50 -5.32 -11.07
C ARG A 58 -19.60 -6.53 -11.31
N PHE A 59 -18.69 -6.83 -10.39
CA PHE A 59 -17.76 -7.96 -10.54
C PHE A 59 -18.40 -9.32 -10.21
N PHE A 60 -19.17 -9.38 -9.13
CA PHE A 60 -19.58 -10.64 -8.51
C PHE A 60 -21.10 -10.84 -8.45
N GLY A 61 -21.88 -9.85 -8.91
CA GLY A 61 -23.33 -9.91 -8.95
C GLY A 61 -24.02 -9.41 -7.66
N PRO A 62 -25.36 -9.52 -7.60
CA PRO A 62 -26.18 -8.86 -6.58
C PRO A 62 -25.87 -9.24 -5.13
N GLU A 63 -25.34 -10.43 -4.88
CA GLU A 63 -25.01 -10.87 -3.50
C GLU A 63 -23.85 -10.08 -2.90
N ALA A 64 -22.95 -9.51 -3.71
CA ALA A 64 -21.93 -8.57 -3.24
C ALA A 64 -22.52 -7.24 -2.76
N GLY A 65 -23.80 -6.98 -3.05
CA GLY A 65 -24.56 -5.82 -2.60
C GLY A 65 -24.96 -5.85 -1.12
N LYS A 66 -24.69 -6.95 -0.42
CA LYS A 66 -25.15 -7.19 0.96
C LYS A 66 -23.96 -7.50 1.91
N PRO A 67 -22.96 -6.61 2.04
CA PRO A 67 -21.85 -6.87 2.94
C PRO A 67 -22.31 -6.89 4.40
N ILE A 68 -21.90 -7.91 5.16
CA ILE A 68 -22.15 -7.99 6.61
C ILE A 68 -21.22 -7.08 7.42
N GLY A 69 -20.17 -6.54 6.81
CA GLY A 69 -19.20 -5.63 7.41
C GLY A 69 -18.45 -4.83 6.36
N TYR A 70 -18.03 -3.63 6.72
CA TYR A 70 -17.22 -2.73 5.90
C TYR A 70 -16.21 -2.05 6.81
N VAL A 71 -14.94 -2.08 6.42
CA VAL A 71 -13.85 -1.40 7.12
C VAL A 71 -12.94 -0.78 6.06
N GLU A 72 -12.51 0.44 6.29
CA GLU A 72 -11.57 1.16 5.44
C GLU A 72 -10.49 1.85 6.28
N LYS A 73 -9.35 2.10 5.66
CA LYS A 73 -8.29 2.93 6.23
C LYS A 73 -7.86 3.94 5.18
N ASN A 74 -8.08 5.23 5.49
CA ASN A 74 -7.45 6.29 4.73
C ASN A 74 -6.03 6.50 5.26
N TRP A 75 -5.03 6.09 4.47
CA TRP A 75 -3.63 6.24 4.84
C TRP A 75 -3.10 7.66 4.65
N THR A 76 -3.76 8.50 3.84
CA THR A 76 -3.31 9.89 3.62
C THR A 76 -3.53 10.79 4.82
N THR A 77 -4.43 10.40 5.73
CA THR A 77 -4.72 11.10 6.99
C THR A 77 -3.95 10.52 8.18
N ASP A 78 -3.17 9.47 7.97
CA ASP A 78 -2.32 8.89 9.01
C ASP A 78 -1.06 9.75 9.18
N GLU A 79 -0.87 10.40 10.32
CA GLU A 79 0.24 11.35 10.52
C GLU A 79 1.64 10.72 10.43
N TRP A 80 1.74 9.41 10.69
CA TRP A 80 3.01 8.67 10.69
C TRP A 80 3.33 8.07 9.33
N SER A 81 2.30 7.77 8.53
CA SER A 81 2.46 7.23 7.18
C SER A 81 2.43 8.31 6.10
N ALA A 82 1.58 9.32 6.28
CA ALA A 82 1.31 10.44 5.36
C ALA A 82 0.93 10.01 3.93
N GLY A 83 0.57 8.74 3.71
CA GLY A 83 0.42 8.12 2.41
C GLY A 83 0.63 6.61 2.47
N CYS A 84 0.54 5.96 1.30
CA CYS A 84 0.59 4.50 1.16
C CYS A 84 0.71 4.10 -0.32
N TYR A 85 1.25 2.93 -0.68
CA TYR A 85 2.05 2.01 0.16
C TYR A 85 3.52 2.41 0.25
N THR A 86 4.01 3.13 -0.76
CA THR A 86 5.41 3.53 -0.90
C THR A 86 5.50 5.02 -1.18
N GLY A 87 6.58 5.64 -0.73
CA GLY A 87 6.96 6.95 -1.24
C GLY A 87 7.21 6.90 -2.75
N LEU A 88 6.57 7.78 -3.52
CA LEU A 88 6.79 7.90 -4.96
C LEU A 88 7.65 9.13 -5.25
N MET A 89 8.64 8.93 -6.12
CA MET A 89 9.50 9.99 -6.62
C MET A 89 8.89 10.60 -7.89
N ILE A 90 8.93 11.94 -8.00
CA ILE A 90 8.60 12.61 -9.25
C ILE A 90 9.61 12.24 -10.35
N PRO A 91 9.23 12.35 -11.64
CA PRO A 91 10.13 12.05 -12.75
C PRO A 91 11.48 12.78 -12.62
N GLY A 92 12.57 12.05 -12.83
CA GLY A 92 13.93 12.58 -12.76
C GLY A 92 14.58 12.55 -11.37
N THR A 93 13.82 12.45 -10.27
CA THR A 93 14.40 12.44 -8.92
C THR A 93 15.31 11.24 -8.70
N MET A 94 14.89 10.04 -9.09
CA MET A 94 15.70 8.82 -8.94
C MET A 94 17.01 8.91 -9.73
N MET A 95 16.99 9.50 -10.93
CA MET A 95 18.18 9.64 -11.78
C MET A 95 19.21 10.59 -11.18
N HIS A 96 18.78 11.74 -10.66
CA HIS A 96 19.69 12.76 -10.14
C HIS A 96 20.12 12.48 -8.70
N TYR A 97 19.23 11.90 -7.89
CA TYR A 97 19.40 11.81 -6.45
C TYR A 97 19.37 10.38 -5.88
N GLY A 98 19.05 9.35 -6.67
CA GLY A 98 18.89 7.98 -6.18
C GLY A 98 20.15 7.42 -5.50
N LYS A 99 21.34 7.86 -5.92
CA LYS A 99 22.61 7.47 -5.28
C LYS A 99 22.75 7.96 -3.83
N TYR A 100 22.07 9.05 -3.47
CA TYR A 100 22.10 9.65 -2.13
C TYR A 100 21.08 9.01 -1.17
N LEU A 101 20.14 8.21 -1.67
CA LEU A 101 19.03 7.64 -0.89
C LEU A 101 19.49 6.78 0.30
N ARG A 102 20.71 6.23 0.20
CA ARG A 102 21.30 5.33 1.20
C ARG A 102 22.52 5.94 1.88
N GLU A 103 22.99 7.10 1.42
CA GLU A 103 24.24 7.69 1.90
C GLU A 103 24.10 8.16 3.36
N PRO A 104 24.89 7.63 4.31
CA PRO A 104 24.82 8.06 5.70
C PRO A 104 25.29 9.51 5.88
N ALA A 105 24.58 10.29 6.69
CA ALA A 105 24.97 11.64 7.06
C ALA A 105 25.72 11.62 8.40
N GLY A 106 27.06 11.53 8.35
CA GLY A 106 27.87 11.42 9.56
C GLY A 106 27.55 10.14 10.33
N ARG A 107 26.97 10.24 11.52
CA ARG A 107 26.53 9.09 12.35
C ARG A 107 25.07 8.68 12.11
N ILE A 108 24.36 9.37 11.22
CA ILE A 108 22.96 9.10 10.90
C ILE A 108 22.92 8.15 9.69
N HIS A 109 22.22 7.04 9.83
CA HIS A 109 21.99 6.05 8.77
C HIS A 109 20.51 5.96 8.43
N TRP A 110 20.22 5.58 7.18
CA TRP A 110 18.86 5.50 6.66
C TRP A 110 18.44 4.04 6.46
N ALA A 111 17.39 3.64 7.17
CA ALA A 111 16.67 2.39 6.98
C ALA A 111 15.20 2.69 6.67
N GLY A 112 14.52 1.74 6.04
CA GLY A 112 13.18 1.92 5.48
C GLY A 112 13.12 1.28 4.11
N THR A 113 11.95 0.75 3.73
CA THR A 113 11.81 -0.03 2.50
C THR A 113 12.18 0.76 1.24
N GLU A 114 12.03 2.08 1.27
CA GLU A 114 12.43 3.01 0.21
C GLU A 114 13.94 2.97 -0.04
N THR A 115 14.73 2.64 0.98
CA THR A 115 16.20 2.55 0.89
C THR A 115 16.68 1.15 0.49
N ALA A 116 15.78 0.19 0.30
CA ALA A 116 16.13 -1.18 -0.06
C ALA A 116 16.71 -1.25 -1.48
N GLU A 117 17.68 -2.14 -1.72
CA GLU A 117 18.17 -2.44 -3.08
C GLU A 117 17.25 -3.41 -3.80
N ARG A 118 16.54 -4.25 -3.04
CA ARG A 118 15.60 -5.25 -3.55
C ARG A 118 14.28 -5.13 -2.80
N TRP A 119 13.18 -5.33 -3.52
CA TRP A 119 11.83 -5.30 -2.94
C TRP A 119 11.48 -3.97 -2.26
N MET A 120 11.96 -2.86 -2.85
CA MET A 120 11.60 -1.50 -2.43
C MET A 120 10.07 -1.33 -2.42
N GLY A 121 9.53 -0.84 -1.31
CA GLY A 121 8.08 -0.69 -1.08
C GLY A 121 7.40 -1.91 -0.44
N TYR A 122 8.13 -2.99 -0.15
CA TYR A 122 7.61 -4.20 0.49
C TYR A 122 8.24 -4.45 1.86
N PHE A 123 7.64 -5.37 2.64
CA PHE A 123 8.18 -5.81 3.93
C PHE A 123 9.58 -6.40 3.81
N ASP A 124 9.85 -7.21 2.77
CA ASP A 124 11.19 -7.74 2.49
C ASP A 124 12.23 -6.63 2.33
N GLY A 125 11.88 -5.53 1.66
CA GLY A 125 12.74 -4.36 1.54
C GLY A 125 12.98 -3.66 2.88
N ALA A 126 11.97 -3.58 3.75
CA ALA A 126 12.15 -3.04 5.10
C ALA A 126 13.15 -3.88 5.91
N VAL A 127 13.00 -5.21 5.87
CA VAL A 127 13.91 -6.14 6.54
C VAL A 127 15.33 -6.03 5.98
N GLU A 128 15.48 -6.05 4.66
CA GLU A 128 16.77 -5.91 3.98
C GLU A 128 17.47 -4.61 4.39
N SER A 129 16.78 -3.47 4.29
CA SER A 129 17.35 -2.18 4.65
C SER A 129 17.82 -2.12 6.10
N GLY A 130 17.09 -2.74 7.03
CA GLY A 130 17.49 -2.80 8.44
C GLY A 130 18.76 -3.63 8.65
N GLN A 131 18.89 -4.76 7.95
CA GLN A 131 20.10 -5.59 8.00
C GLN A 131 21.31 -4.88 7.40
N ARG A 132 21.13 -4.21 6.24
CA ARG A 132 22.17 -3.37 5.62
C ARG A 132 22.65 -2.28 6.58
N THR A 133 21.72 -1.49 7.14
CA THR A 133 22.06 -0.40 8.07
C THR A 133 22.76 -0.92 9.33
N ARG A 134 22.38 -2.08 9.86
CA ARG A 134 23.12 -2.74 10.95
C ARG A 134 24.58 -2.95 10.58
N ASP A 135 24.85 -3.50 9.39
CA ASP A 135 26.21 -3.83 8.96
C ASP A 135 27.06 -2.58 8.69
N GLU A 136 26.46 -1.53 8.11
CA GLU A 136 27.08 -0.21 7.96
C GLU A 136 27.50 0.40 9.30
N ILE A 137 26.69 0.23 10.34
CA ILE A 137 27.00 0.72 11.69
C ILE A 137 28.14 -0.11 12.28
N LEU A 138 28.04 -1.44 12.25
CA LEU A 138 29.04 -2.34 12.86
C LEU A 138 30.44 -2.18 12.23
N SER A 139 30.52 -2.00 10.91
CA SER A 139 31.78 -1.79 10.20
C SER A 139 32.53 -0.52 10.61
N ARG A 140 31.88 0.45 11.28
CA ARG A 140 32.52 1.67 11.79
C ARG A 140 33.16 1.53 13.17
N TYR A 141 32.90 0.42 13.85
CA TYR A 141 33.44 0.11 15.18
C TYR A 141 34.46 -1.05 15.15
N GLN A 142 34.82 -1.53 13.96
CA GLN A 142 35.95 -2.44 13.71
C GLN A 142 37.18 -1.63 13.29
#